data_AF-A0A6G0VSW1-F1
#
_entry.id   AF-A0A6G0VSW1-F1
#
_cell.length_a   1.000
_cell.length_b   1.000
_cell.length_c   1.000
_cell.angle_alpha   90.00
_cell.angle_beta   90.00
_cell.angle_gamma   90.00
#
_symmetry.space_group_name_H-M   'P 1'
#
loop_
_entity.id
_entity.type
_entity.pdbx_description
1 polymer ?
#
loop_
_entity_poly.entity_id
_entity_poly.type
_entity_poly.pdbx_seq_one_letter_code
_entity_poly.pdbx_strand_id
1 'polypeptide(L)'
;GLKFSNNSNDTEFLNQFPFHTEESVIACEKLLQTDNDIKENFKHFLHSIGGVDAKSHIRRILNKLFSNKFAINCSWTGRAFEKNISKYKIQNLQIIAVMKCV
;
A
#
# COMPACT_ATOMS: atom_id res chain seq x y z
N GLY A 1 21.73 0.89 -7.29
CA GLY A 1 20.46 1.25 -6.63
C GLY A 1 19.89 2.44 -7.35
N LEU A 2 18.70 2.29 -7.94
CA LEU A 2 18.01 3.42 -8.56
C LEU A 2 17.66 4.42 -7.47
N LYS A 3 18.19 5.63 -7.61
CA LYS A 3 17.95 6.76 -6.71
C LYS A 3 16.56 7.27 -7.00
N PHE A 4 15.68 7.27 -6.00
CA PHE A 4 14.56 8.21 -5.99
C PHE A 4 15.16 9.60 -6.20
N SER A 5 14.58 10.36 -7.12
CA SER A 5 14.88 11.78 -7.23
C SER A 5 14.70 12.41 -5.85
N ASN A 6 15.63 13.24 -5.40
CA ASN A 6 15.45 14.07 -4.20
C ASN A 6 14.43 15.19 -4.50
N ASN A 7 13.24 14.85 -5.01
CA ASN A 7 12.13 15.76 -5.20
C ASN A 7 11.29 15.80 -3.92
N SER A 8 10.90 17.00 -3.50
CA SER A 8 10.06 17.23 -2.31
C SER A 8 8.78 16.39 -2.31
N ASN A 9 8.21 16.16 -3.49
CA ASN A 9 6.95 15.43 -3.70
C ASN A 9 7.08 13.94 -3.37
N ASP A 10 8.23 13.32 -3.65
CA ASP A 10 8.49 11.91 -3.33
C ASP A 10 8.52 11.71 -1.81
N THR A 11 9.12 12.65 -1.08
CA THR A 11 9.18 12.60 0.39
C THR A 11 7.81 12.80 1.02
N GLU A 12 7.01 13.74 0.50
CA GLU A 12 5.66 14.01 1.01
C GLU A 12 4.69 12.86 0.79
N PHE A 13 4.78 12.18 -0.37
CA PHE A 13 4.00 10.98 -0.63
C PHE A 13 4.41 9.80 0.28
N LEU A 14 5.71 9.61 0.50
CA LEU A 14 6.20 8.54 1.37
C LEU A 14 5.84 8.74 2.86
N ASN A 15 5.65 9.97 3.29
CA ASN A 15 5.22 10.31 4.65
C ASN A 15 3.78 9.84 4.96
N GLN A 16 3.00 9.41 3.96
CA GLN A 16 1.68 8.84 4.16
C GLN A 16 1.72 7.40 4.71
N PHE A 17 2.88 6.73 4.62
CA PHE A 17 3.04 5.36 5.09
C PHE A 17 3.67 5.29 6.49
N PRO A 18 3.22 4.33 7.33
CA PRO A 18 2.17 3.35 7.05
C PRO A 18 0.76 3.95 7.15
N PHE A 19 -0.21 3.31 6.50
CA PHE A 19 -1.63 3.59 6.67
C PHE A 19 -2.09 3.19 8.08
N HIS A 20 -2.76 4.12 8.74
CA HIS A 20 -3.29 3.96 10.09
C HIS A 20 -4.80 3.81 10.11
N THR A 21 -5.49 4.26 9.05
CA THR A 21 -6.95 4.30 8.97
C THR A 21 -7.46 4.03 7.56
N GLU A 22 -8.76 3.74 7.44
CA GLU A 22 -9.42 3.54 6.14
C GLU A 22 -9.37 4.82 5.30
N GLU A 23 -9.49 6.00 5.91
CA GLU A 23 -9.46 7.29 5.23
C GLU A 23 -8.10 7.53 4.56
N SER A 24 -6.99 7.14 5.22
CA SER A 24 -5.65 7.25 4.64
C SER A 24 -5.48 6.35 3.40
N VAL A 25 -6.09 5.16 3.41
CA VAL A 25 -6.11 4.27 2.24
C VAL A 25 -6.96 4.88 1.13
N ILE A 26 -8.17 5.36 1.45
CA ILE A 26 -9.08 5.96 0.47
C ILE A 26 -8.45 7.19 -0.20
N ALA A 27 -7.70 8.00 0.54
CA ALA A 27 -6.98 9.14 -0.01
C ALA A 27 -5.91 8.69 -1.02
N CYS A 28 -5.09 7.70 -0.66
CA CYS A 28 -4.09 7.14 -1.56
C CYS A 28 -4.73 6.50 -2.80
N GLU A 29 -5.82 5.76 -2.63
CA GLU A 29 -6.57 5.14 -3.73
C GLU A 29 -7.06 6.16 -4.75
N LYS A 30 -7.61 7.29 -4.29
CA LYS A 30 -8.03 8.38 -5.18
C LYS A 30 -6.86 8.90 -6.01
N LEU A 31 -5.72 9.16 -5.37
CA LEU A 31 -4.51 9.62 -6.07
C LEU A 31 -4.05 8.60 -7.13
N LEU A 32 -3.98 7.31 -6.78
CA LEU A 32 -3.57 6.24 -7.70
C LEU A 32 -4.55 5.99 -8.86
N GLN A 33 -5.81 6.45 -8.73
CA GLN A 33 -6.82 6.36 -9.79
C GLN A 33 -6.77 7.58 -10.74
N THR A 34 -6.35 8.74 -10.26
CA THR A 34 -6.40 9.99 -11.02
C THR A 34 -5.06 10.43 -11.60
N ASP A 35 -3.94 9.98 -11.01
CA ASP A 35 -2.60 10.46 -11.33
C ASP A 35 -1.68 9.29 -11.69
N ASN A 36 -1.30 9.21 -12.97
CA ASN A 36 -0.41 8.17 -13.48
C ASN A 36 1.04 8.35 -13.03
N ASP A 37 1.49 9.59 -12.80
CA ASP A 37 2.85 9.86 -12.36
C ASP A 37 3.02 9.42 -10.90
N ILE A 38 2.03 9.72 -10.04
CA ILE A 38 1.98 9.18 -8.67
C ILE A 38 1.94 7.66 -8.70
N LYS A 39 1.18 7.05 -9.61
CA LYS A 39 1.10 5.59 -9.74
C LYS A 39 2.45 4.96 -10.10
N GLU A 40 3.18 5.53 -11.05
CA GLU A 40 4.51 5.03 -11.43
C GLU A 40 5.53 5.26 -10.32
N ASN A 41 5.49 6.42 -9.64
CA ASN A 41 6.32 6.68 -8.47
C ASN A 41 6.04 5.69 -7.34
N PHE A 42 4.78 5.36 -7.09
CA PHE A 42 4.39 4.35 -6.11
C PHE A 42 4.93 2.97 -6.50
N LYS A 43 4.84 2.58 -7.78
CA LYS A 43 5.41 1.33 -8.28
C LYS A 43 6.93 1.26 -8.08
N HIS A 44 7.65 2.34 -8.40
CA HIS A 44 9.09 2.44 -8.14
C HIS A 44 9.41 2.33 -6.64
N PHE A 45 8.61 2.98 -5.79
CA PHE A 45 8.69 2.84 -4.34
C PHE A 45 8.59 1.38 -3.91
N LEU A 46 7.56 0.65 -4.37
CA LEU A 46 7.39 -0.75 -4.02
C LEU A 46 8.57 -1.61 -4.46
N HIS A 47 9.06 -1.44 -5.70
CA HIS A 47 10.26 -2.16 -6.18
C HIS A 47 11.48 -1.93 -5.30
N SER A 48 11.68 -0.71 -4.79
CA SER A 48 12.85 -0.37 -3.98
C SER A 48 12.90 -1.07 -2.62
N ILE A 49 11.78 -1.59 -2.12
CA ILE A 49 11.72 -2.28 -0.83
C ILE A 49 12.52 -3.58 -0.87
N GLY A 50 12.53 -4.27 -2.03
CA GLY A 50 13.26 -5.52 -2.25
C GLY A 50 12.80 -6.70 -1.40
N GLY A 51 13.49 -7.82 -1.54
CA GLY A 51 13.17 -9.11 -0.91
C GLY A 51 14.14 -10.17 -1.43
N VAL A 52 14.34 -11.24 -0.67
CA VAL A 52 15.16 -12.38 -1.14
C VAL A 52 14.38 -13.22 -2.15
N ASP A 53 13.06 -13.21 -2.03
CA ASP A 53 12.10 -13.90 -2.89
C ASP A 53 10.80 -13.09 -2.97
N ALA A 54 9.87 -13.52 -3.84
CA ALA A 54 8.58 -12.85 -4.02
C ALA A 54 7.77 -12.78 -2.71
N LYS A 55 7.79 -13.85 -1.90
CA LYS A 55 7.03 -13.91 -0.64
C LYS A 55 7.53 -12.87 0.37
N SER A 56 8.84 -12.78 0.55
CA SER A 56 9.48 -11.83 1.45
C SER A 56 9.36 -10.40 0.93
N HIS A 57 9.38 -10.19 -0.39
CA HIS A 57 9.12 -8.89 -1.01
C HIS A 57 7.71 -8.38 -0.66
N ILE A 58 6.67 -9.17 -0.98
CA ILE A 58 5.28 -8.81 -0.68
C ILE A 58 5.06 -8.59 0.81
N ARG A 59 5.63 -9.45 1.67
CA ARG A 59 5.53 -9.26 3.13
C ARG A 59 6.16 -7.93 3.59
N ARG A 60 7.31 -7.55 3.02
CA ARG A 60 7.97 -6.28 3.36
C ARG A 60 7.17 -5.08 2.84
N ILE A 61 6.58 -5.18 1.65
CA ILE A 61 5.66 -4.17 1.13
C ILE A 61 4.49 -3.97 2.09
N LEU A 62 3.78 -5.04 2.44
CA LEU A 62 2.61 -4.96 3.34
C LEU A 62 2.97 -4.36 4.71
N ASN A 63 4.10 -4.75 5.30
CA ASN A 63 4.58 -4.19 6.57
C ASN A 63 4.96 -2.70 6.47
N LYS A 64 5.35 -2.23 5.28
CA LYS A 64 5.69 -0.83 5.05
C LYS A 64 4.44 0.01 4.80
N LEU A 65 3.44 -0.55 4.11
CA LEU A 65 2.22 0.15 3.71
C LEU A 65 1.18 0.20 4.82
N PHE A 66 1.03 -0.84 5.64
CA PHE A 66 -0.04 -0.93 6.64
C PHE A 66 0.55 -0.98 8.04
N SER A 67 0.03 -0.16 8.95
CA SER A 67 0.39 -0.27 10.37
C SER A 67 -0.19 -1.56 10.93
N ASN A 68 0.49 -2.20 11.88
CA ASN A 68 -0.02 -3.44 12.49
C ASN A 68 -1.44 -3.28 13.06
N LYS A 69 -1.72 -2.14 13.70
CA LYS A 69 -3.03 -1.81 14.28
C LYS A 69 -4.12 -1.70 13.20
N PHE A 70 -3.80 -1.19 12.02
CA PHE A 70 -4.76 -1.10 10.93
C PHE A 70 -4.89 -2.43 10.18
N ALA A 71 -3.78 -3.15 10.00
CA ALA A 71 -3.74 -4.43 9.30
C ALA A 71 -4.64 -5.50 9.94
N ILE A 72 -4.76 -5.53 11.28
CA ILE A 72 -5.69 -6.43 11.98
C ILE A 72 -7.17 -6.13 11.69
N ASN A 73 -7.48 -4.92 11.22
CA ASN A 73 -8.82 -4.50 10.82
C ASN A 73 -9.08 -4.69 9.33
N CYS A 74 -8.07 -5.14 8.57
CA CYS A 74 -8.20 -5.48 7.17
C CYS A 74 -8.51 -6.97 6.98
N SER A 75 -9.18 -7.31 5.88
CA SER A 75 -9.18 -8.67 5.36
C SER A 75 -9.31 -8.68 3.85
N TRP A 76 -8.94 -9.80 3.22
CA TRP A 76 -8.95 -9.89 1.76
C TRP A 76 -10.32 -9.54 1.18
N THR A 77 -11.39 -10.16 1.70
CA THR A 77 -12.75 -9.99 1.19
C THR A 77 -13.63 -9.09 2.06
N GLY A 78 -13.09 -8.48 3.12
CA GLY A 78 -13.85 -7.70 4.12
C GLY A 78 -14.62 -8.55 5.16
N ARG A 79 -14.46 -9.88 5.14
CA ARG A 79 -15.07 -10.77 6.12
C ARG A 79 -14.23 -10.83 7.41
N ALA A 80 -14.88 -10.84 8.56
CA ALA A 80 -14.28 -11.23 9.84
C ALA A 80 -14.63 -12.69 10.19
N PHE A 81 -13.88 -13.27 11.13
CA PHE A 81 -14.22 -14.57 11.72
C PHE A 81 -15.44 -14.46 12.64
N GLU A 82 -15.51 -13.38 13.42
CA GLU A 82 -16.62 -13.09 14.31
C GLU A 82 -17.87 -12.66 13.53
N LYS A 83 -19.03 -13.18 13.96
CA LYS A 83 -20.32 -12.80 13.39
C LYS A 83 -20.59 -11.31 13.68
N ASN A 84 -21.17 -10.61 12.70
CA ASN A 84 -21.52 -9.18 12.76
C ASN A 84 -20.35 -8.20 12.82
N ILE A 85 -19.11 -8.65 12.57
CA ILE A 85 -17.95 -7.77 12.37
C ILE A 85 -17.59 -7.76 10.89
N SER A 86 -17.47 -6.57 10.30
CA SER A 86 -16.83 -6.38 9.00
C SER A 86 -15.39 -5.93 9.18
N LYS A 87 -14.55 -6.28 8.21
CA LYS A 87 -13.17 -5.81 8.10
C LYS A 87 -13.06 -4.93 6.86
N TYR A 88 -12.07 -4.05 6.85
CA TYR A 88 -11.75 -3.27 5.66
C TYR A 88 -11.29 -4.21 4.54
N LYS A 89 -12.01 -4.20 3.42
CA LYS A 89 -11.72 -5.06 2.28
C LYS A 89 -10.54 -4.50 1.49
N ILE A 90 -9.46 -5.28 1.35
CA ILE A 90 -8.29 -4.88 0.56
C ILE A 90 -8.29 -5.42 -0.88
N GLN A 91 -9.10 -6.45 -1.18
CA GLN A 91 -9.21 -6.96 -2.54
C GLN A 91 -9.77 -5.88 -3.47
N ASN A 92 -9.12 -5.69 -4.62
CA ASN A 92 -9.42 -4.73 -5.69
C ASN A 92 -9.01 -3.27 -5.46
N LEU A 93 -8.27 -2.98 -4.38
CA LEU A 93 -7.59 -1.68 -4.24
C LEU A 93 -6.53 -1.50 -5.33
N GLN A 94 -6.35 -0.28 -5.84
CA GLN A 94 -5.26 0.09 -6.73
C GLN A 94 -3.89 -0.16 -6.09
N ILE A 95 -3.75 0.06 -4.78
CA ILE A 95 -2.56 -0.32 -4.02
C ILE A 95 -2.20 -1.79 -4.26
N ILE A 96 -3.19 -2.68 -4.19
CA ILE A 96 -3.01 -4.12 -4.42
C ILE A 96 -2.78 -4.42 -5.90
N ALA A 97 -3.41 -3.68 -6.81
CA ALA A 97 -3.16 -3.82 -8.25
C ALA A 97 -1.72 -3.47 -8.62
N VAL A 98 -1.19 -2.34 -8.13
CA VAL A 98 0.21 -1.92 -8.36
C VAL A 98 1.16 -2.91 -7.70
N MET A 99 0.87 -3.38 -6.48
CA MET A 99 1.69 -4.38 -5.78
C MET A 99 1.79 -5.72 -6.53
N LYS A 100 0.82 -6.08 -7.37
CA LYS A 100 0.90 -7.29 -8.21
C LYS A 100 1.81 -7.14 -9.43
N CYS A 101 2.18 -5.91 -9.77
CA CYS A 101 3.03 -5.60 -10.92
C CYS A 101 4.50 -5.45 -10.55
N VAL A 102 4.88 -5.66 -9.29
CA VAL A 102 6.25 -5.45 -8.78
C VAL A 102 6.94 -6.73 -8.32
#